data_AF-A0A817N7A5-F1
#
_entry.id   AF-A0A817N7A5-F1
#
_cell.length_a   1.000
_cell.length_b   1.000
_cell.length_c   1.000
_cell.angle_alpha   90.00
_cell.angle_beta   90.00
_cell.angle_gamma   90.00
#
_symmetry.space_group_name_H-M   'P 1'
#
loop_
_entity.id
_entity.type
_entity.pdbx_description
1 polymer ?
#
loop_
_entity_poly.entity_id
_entity_poly.type
_entity_poly.pdbx_seq_one_letter_code
_entity_poly.pdbx_strand_id
1 'polypeptide(L)' 'VIFYNKVLLGIESVKTEIDSTLSSAPLDHHSVHGAGGWTGFQYHEYIVYRYGQALPYLKITYTAPEST' A
#
# COMPACT_ATOMS: atom_id res chain seq x y z
N VAL A 1 5.89 -13.30 -9.15
CA VAL A 1 6.95 -12.81 -8.23
C VAL A 1 6.32 -11.78 -7.31
N ILE A 2 6.59 -11.86 -6.00
CA ILE A 2 6.16 -10.89 -4.98
C ILE A 2 7.40 -10.26 -4.34
N PHE A 3 7.34 -8.98 -4.02
CA PHE A 3 8.37 -8.30 -3.21
C PHE A 3 7.82 -8.02 -1.83
N TYR A 4 8.51 -8.54 -0.81
CA TYR A 4 8.29 -8.18 0.57
C TYR A 4 9.31 -7.11 0.94
N ASN A 5 8.82 -5.92 1.31
CA ASN A 5 9.64 -4.73 1.53
C ASN A 5 9.45 -4.22 2.96
N LYS A 6 10.48 -3.59 3.52
CA LYS A 6 10.29 -2.71 4.69
C LYS A 6 9.84 -1.35 4.17
N VAL A 7 8.72 -0.85 4.67
CA VAL A 7 8.12 0.41 4.20
C VAL A 7 8.09 1.45 5.31
N LEU A 8 8.61 2.64 5.04
CA LEU A 8 8.59 3.80 5.93
C LEU A 8 7.28 4.58 5.71
N LEU A 9 6.26 4.28 6.52
CA LEU A 9 4.93 4.88 6.37
C LEU A 9 4.85 6.32 6.91
N GLY A 10 5.56 6.64 8.00
CA GLY A 10 5.53 7.97 8.60
C GLY A 10 4.15 8.31 9.18
N ILE A 11 3.70 9.55 9.00
CA ILE A 11 2.34 9.99 9.37
C ILE A 11 1.38 9.58 8.25
N GLU A 12 0.38 8.75 8.59
CA GLU A 12 -0.52 8.11 7.62
C GLU A 12 -1.83 8.87 7.47
N SER A 13 -2.24 9.18 6.23
CA SER A 13 -3.58 9.67 5.96
C SER A 13 -4.51 8.47 5.77
N VAL A 14 -5.40 8.25 6.73
CA VAL A 14 -6.38 7.16 6.64
C VAL A 14 -7.50 7.54 5.66
N LYS A 15 -7.84 6.62 4.77
CA LYS A 15 -8.94 6.71 3.80
C LYS A 15 -9.89 5.54 4.02
N THR A 16 -11.18 5.85 4.11
CA THR A 16 -12.23 4.84 4.17
C THR A 16 -12.82 4.56 2.79
N GLU A 17 -12.78 5.53 1.87
CA GLU A 17 -13.35 5.42 0.52
C GLU A 17 -12.28 5.38 -0.58
N ILE A 18 -12.65 4.85 -1.76
CA ILE A 18 -11.79 4.82 -2.93
C ILE A 18 -11.65 6.25 -3.48
N ASP A 19 -10.40 6.70 -3.62
CA ASP A 19 -10.05 8.00 -4.18
C ASP A 19 -8.99 7.83 -5.28
N SER A 20 -9.44 7.84 -6.54
CA SER A 20 -8.57 7.67 -7.71
C SER A 20 -7.80 8.93 -8.10
N THR A 21 -7.97 10.04 -7.37
CA THR A 21 -7.30 11.32 -7.64
C THR A 21 -5.97 11.48 -6.89
N LEU A 22 -5.65 10.54 -6.01
CA LEU A 22 -4.44 10.54 -5.18
C LEU A 22 -3.17 10.45 -6.02
N SER A 23 -2.51 11.60 -6.23
CA SER A 23 -1.23 11.73 -6.93
C SER A 23 -0.05 12.05 -6.01
N SER A 24 -0.32 12.42 -4.75
CA SER A 24 0.66 12.71 -3.72
C SER A 24 0.10 12.40 -2.33
N ALA A 25 0.98 12.30 -1.33
CA ALA A 25 0.55 12.22 0.06
C ALA A 25 -0.19 13.54 0.43
N PRO A 26 -1.31 13.47 1.16
CA PRO A 26 -1.97 14.66 1.69
C PRO A 26 -1.01 15.54 2.51
N LEU A 27 -1.34 16.83 2.64
CA LEU A 27 -0.53 17.78 3.40
C LEU A 27 -0.23 17.23 4.80
N ASP A 28 1.02 17.36 5.24
CA ASP A 28 1.55 16.86 6.53
C ASP A 28 1.53 15.33 6.73
N HIS A 29 1.26 14.58 5.67
CA HIS A 29 1.30 13.12 5.66
C HIS A 29 2.41 12.60 4.75
N HIS A 30 2.79 11.35 4.97
CA HIS A 30 3.89 10.67 4.29
C HIS A 30 3.42 9.47 3.46
N SER A 31 2.25 8.92 3.80
CA SER A 31 1.61 7.80 3.12
C SER A 31 0.08 7.92 3.19
N VAL A 32 -0.59 7.09 2.42
CA VAL A 32 -2.03 6.85 2.53
C VAL A 32 -2.27 5.42 3.00
N HIS A 33 -3.23 5.25 3.91
CA HIS A 33 -3.71 3.96 4.41
C HIS A 33 -5.18 3.78 4.02
N GLY A 34 -5.45 2.85 3.11
CA GLY A 34 -6.80 2.34 2.86
C GLY A 34 -7.19 1.41 4.00
N ALA A 35 -8.14 1.84 4.84
CA ALA A 35 -8.60 1.05 5.98
C ALA A 35 -9.48 -0.11 5.50
N GLY A 36 -8.92 -1.32 5.46
CA GLY A 36 -9.66 -2.55 5.19
C GLY A 36 -10.82 -2.76 6.16
N GLY A 37 -11.87 -3.44 5.69
CA GLY A 37 -13.09 -3.68 6.46
C GLY A 37 -14.16 -2.58 6.30
N TRP A 38 -13.91 -1.55 5.49
CA TRP A 38 -14.90 -0.55 5.09
C TRP A 38 -15.37 -0.78 3.65
N THR A 39 -16.56 -0.30 3.29
CA THR A 39 -17.18 -0.52 1.96
C THR A 39 -16.24 -0.08 0.82
N GLY A 40 -15.61 -1.04 0.15
CA GLY A 40 -14.66 -0.78 -0.95
C GLY A 40 -13.26 -1.39 -0.72
N PHE A 41 -12.89 -1.74 0.51
CA PHE A 41 -11.59 -2.35 0.84
C PHE A 41 -11.75 -3.64 1.65
N GLN A 42 -11.42 -4.79 1.05
CA GLN A 42 -11.41 -6.07 1.77
C GLN A 42 -10.17 -6.20 2.68
N TYR A 43 -9.07 -5.58 2.30
CA TYR A 43 -7.78 -5.65 3.00
C TYR A 43 -7.22 -4.24 3.20
N HIS A 44 -6.28 -4.10 4.12
CA HIS A 44 -5.53 -2.86 4.26
C HIS A 44 -4.60 -2.66 3.07
N GLU A 45 -4.62 -1.47 2.51
CA GLU A 45 -3.75 -1.07 1.40
C GLU A 45 -2.96 0.19 1.80
N TYR A 46 -1.74 0.31 1.28
CA TYR A 46 -0.87 1.44 1.61
C TYR A 46 -0.24 2.00 0.34
N ILE A 47 -0.22 3.32 0.22
CA ILE A 47 0.43 4.04 -0.87
C ILE A 47 1.56 4.91 -0.29
N VAL A 48 2.76 4.76 -0.84
CA VAL A 48 3.90 5.66 -0.60
C VAL A 48 4.28 6.35 -1.90
N TYR A 49 4.71 7.60 -1.81
CA TYR A 49 4.93 8.46 -2.99
C TYR A 49 6.42 8.72 -3.27
N ARG A 50 7.33 8.22 -2.43
CA ARG A 50 8.78 8.37 -2.59
C ARG A 50 9.46 7.01 -2.63
N TYR A 51 10.33 6.82 -3.62
CA TYR A 51 11.08 5.57 -3.79
C TYR A 51 11.85 5.16 -2.52
N GLY A 52 12.46 6.13 -1.82
CA GLY A 52 13.21 5.89 -0.59
C GLY A 52 12.37 5.38 0.59
N GLN A 53 11.03 5.38 0.51
CA GLN A 53 10.17 4.81 1.55
C GLN A 53 10.03 3.29 1.44
N ALA A 54 10.29 2.68 0.28
CA ALA A 54 10.16 1.24 0.08
C ALA A 54 11.55 0.61 -0.06
N LEU A 55 12.01 -0.06 0.99
CA LEU A 55 13.32 -0.70 1.03
C LEU A 55 13.19 -2.18 0.64
N PRO A 56 13.81 -2.62 -0.47
CA PRO A 56 13.81 -4.02 -0.89
C PRO A 56 14.34 -4.92 0.22
N TYR A 57 13.55 -5.92 0.62
CA TYR A 57 13.95 -6.87 1.65
C TYR A 57 14.03 -8.30 1.11
N LEU A 58 12.95 -8.79 0.48
CA LEU A 58 12.90 -10.16 -0.05
C LEU A 58 12.13 -10.22 -1.39
N LYS A 59 12.69 -10.93 -2.37
CA LYS A 59 12.02 -11.30 -3.62
C LYS A 59 11.54 -12.75 -3.50
N ILE A 60 10.23 -12.96 -3.61
CA ILE A 60 9.58 -14.27 -3.51
C ILE A 60 9.16 -14.71 -4.92
N THR A 61 9.71 -15.83 -5.38
CA THR A 61 9.27 -16.50 -6.61
C THR A 61 8.32 -17.63 -6.21
N TYR A 62 7.13 -17.66 -6.82
CA TYR A 62 6.10 -18.66 -6.53
C TYR A 62 5.39 -19.02 -7.83
N THR A 63 4.85 -20.24 -7.87
CA THR A 63 3.91 -20.69 -8.89
C THR A 63 2.52 -20.51 -8.33
N ALA A 64 1.67 -19.73 -9.01
CA ALA A 64 0.28 -19.61 -8.61
C ALA A 64 -0.41 -20.97 -8.81
N PRO A 65 -1.25 -21.44 -7.87
CA PRO A 65 -2.06 -22.61 -8.11
C PRO A 65 -2.99 -22.36 -9.30
N GLU A 66 -3.24 -23.39 -10.11
CA GLU A 66 -4.21 -23.30 -11.20
C GLU A 66 -5.59 -22.95 -10.63
N SER A 67 -6.28 -22.01 -11.26
CA SER A 67 -7.67 -21.68 -10.90
C SER A 67 -8.56 -22.88 -11.24
N THR A 68 -9.17 -23.49 -10.22
CA THR A 68 -10.23 -24.50 -10.36
C THR A 68 -11.51 -23.89 -10.92
#